data_AF-A0A2S9GB77-F1
#
_entry.id   AF-A0A2S9GB77-F1
#
_cell.length_a   1.000
_cell.length_b   1.000
_cell.length_c   1.000
_cell.angle_alpha   90.00
_cell.angle_beta   90.00
_cell.angle_gamma   90.00
#
_symmetry.space_group_name_H-M   'P 1'
#
loop_
_entity.id
_entity.type
_entity.pdbx_description
1 polymer ?
#
loop_
_entity_poly.entity_id
_entity_poly.type
_entity_poly.pdbx_seq_one_letter_code
_entity_poly.pdbx_strand_id
1 'polypeptide(L)' 'PEWYHNIRASETIDVQIATQAFEATWREPEDDERHEVWSYMTPLYPPYIAYQQSTSRRIPLVMLAPGRSLDVFTP' A
#
# COMPACT_ATOMS: atom_id res chain seq x y z
N PRO A 1 -10.41 5.87 0.40
CA PRO A 1 -10.16 6.17 -1.04
C PRO A 1 -10.75 5.06 -1.89
N GLU A 2 -11.28 5.35 -3.08
CA GLU A 2 -11.89 4.33 -3.94
C GLU A 2 -10.89 3.25 -4.36
N TRP A 3 -9.63 3.63 -4.62
CA TRP A 3 -8.57 2.68 -4.97
C TRP A 3 -8.44 1.54 -3.95
N TYR A 4 -8.64 1.81 -2.66
CA TYR A 4 -8.52 0.79 -1.62
C TYR A 4 -9.60 -0.29 -1.75
N HIS A 5 -10.82 0.11 -2.09
CA HIS A 5 -11.91 -0.85 -2.34
C HIS A 5 -11.66 -1.66 -3.62
N ASN A 6 -11.08 -1.03 -4.65
CA ASN A 6 -10.70 -1.72 -5.87
C ASN A 6 -9.62 -2.77 -5.61
N ILE A 7 -8.57 -2.42 -4.86
CA ILE A 7 -7.54 -3.38 -4.43
C ILE A 7 -8.20 -4.54 -3.66
N ARG A 8 -9.07 -4.23 -2.69
CA ARG A 8 -9.72 -5.25 -1.87
C ARG A 8 -10.61 -6.22 -2.64
N ALA A 9 -11.07 -5.84 -3.84
CA ALA A 9 -11.90 -6.64 -4.73
C ALA A 9 -11.08 -7.43 -5.76
N SER A 10 -9.79 -7.12 -5.94
CA SER A 10 -8.89 -7.77 -6.89
C SER A 10 -7.99 -8.79 -6.20
N GLU A 11 -7.59 -9.85 -6.90
CA GLU A 11 -6.61 -10.83 -6.41
C GLU A 11 -5.16 -10.34 -6.61
N THR A 12 -4.91 -9.67 -7.72
CA THR A 12 -3.62 -9.06 -8.08
C THR A 12 -3.84 -7.63 -8.56
N ILE A 13 -2.78 -6.83 -8.52
CA ILE A 13 -2.78 -5.46 -9.02
C ILE A 13 -1.51 -5.19 -9.84
N ASP A 14 -1.62 -4.33 -10.84
CA ASP A 14 -0.46 -3.91 -11.61
C ASP A 14 0.08 -2.61 -11.03
N VAL A 15 1.40 -2.55 -10.82
CA VAL A 15 2.08 -1.45 -10.15
C VAL A 15 3.26 -1.01 -10.99
N GLN A 16 3.36 0.31 -11.22
CA GLN A 16 4.53 0.91 -11.85
C GLN A 16 5.28 1.77 -10.85
N ILE A 17 6.58 1.52 -10.73
CA ILE A 17 7.51 2.31 -9.93
C ILE A 17 8.60 2.81 -10.87
N ALA A 18 8.64 4.13 -11.08
CA ALA A 18 9.52 4.77 -12.05
C ALA A 18 9.41 4.11 -13.44
N THR A 19 10.46 3.40 -13.88
CA THR A 19 10.55 2.74 -15.19
C THR A 19 10.22 1.25 -15.17
N GLN A 20 9.82 0.70 -14.02
CA GLN A 20 9.53 -0.73 -13.85
C GLN A 20 8.04 -0.93 -13.60
N ALA A 21 7.44 -1.91 -14.28
CA ALA A 21 6.07 -2.35 -14.02
C ALA A 21 6.06 -3.83 -13.63
N PHE A 22 5.17 -4.20 -12.72
CA PHE A 22 4.99 -5.58 -12.27
C PHE A 22 3.58 -5.81 -11.75
N GLU A 23 3.10 -7.04 -11.90
CA GLU A 23 1.94 -7.53 -11.18
C GLU A 23 2.36 -7.82 -9.74
N ALA A 24 1.54 -7.43 -8.77
CA ALA A 24 1.76 -7.63 -7.36
C ALA A 24 0.54 -8.28 -6.71
N THR A 25 0.80 -9.17 -5.76
CA THR A 25 -0.21 -9.56 -4.77
C THR A 25 -0.21 -8.54 -3.65
N TRP A 26 -1.36 -8.36 -3.00
CA TRP A 26 -1.49 -7.43 -1.89
C TRP A 26 -2.00 -8.15 -0.64
N ARG A 27 -1.67 -7.57 0.52
CA ARG A 27 -2.27 -7.96 1.80
C ARG A 27 -2.27 -6.79 2.77
N GLU A 28 -3.14 -6.85 3.77
CA GLU A 28 -3.07 -5.94 4.90
C GLU A 28 -2.20 -6.57 5.99
N PRO A 29 -1.22 -5.85 6.55
CA PRO A 29 -0.51 -6.33 7.73
C PRO A 29 -1.43 -6.29 8.94
N GLU A 30 -1.33 -7.31 9.77
CA GLU A 30 -2.12 -7.46 11.00
C GLU A 30 -1.28 -7.08 12.22
N ASP A 31 -1.96 -6.66 13.28
CA ASP A 31 -1.42 -6.44 14.64
C ASP A 31 0.00 -5.86 14.73
N ASP A 32 0.96 -6.68 15.15
CA ASP A 32 2.33 -6.27 15.45
C ASP A 32 3.10 -5.88 14.18
N GLU A 33 2.96 -6.64 13.10
CA GLU A 33 3.60 -6.32 11.81
C GLU A 33 3.15 -4.95 11.33
N ARG A 34 1.86 -4.66 11.46
CA ARG A 34 1.34 -3.34 11.14
C ARG A 34 1.96 -2.25 12.01
N HIS A 35 2.15 -2.50 13.30
CA HIS A 35 2.75 -1.52 14.19
C HIS A 35 4.20 -1.20 13.77
N GLU A 36 4.97 -2.22 13.39
CA GLU A 36 6.34 -2.07 12.89
C GLU A 36 6.37 -1.25 11.58
N VAL A 37 5.53 -1.62 10.60
CA VAL A 37 5.44 -0.91 9.33
C VAL A 37 5.03 0.55 9.54
N TRP A 38 4.03 0.81 10.40
CA TRP A 38 3.58 2.16 10.69
C TRP A 38 4.67 3.00 11.38
N SER A 39 5.40 2.39 12.33
CA SER A 39 6.52 3.03 13.03
C SER A 39 7.68 3.35 12.07
N TYR A 40 7.88 2.56 11.02
CA TYR A 40 8.84 2.85 9.96
C TYR A 40 8.37 3.96 9.00
N MET A 41 7.08 4.01 8.67
CA MET A 41 6.53 4.98 7.70
C MET A 41 6.38 6.39 8.26
N THR A 42 6.00 6.52 9.53
CA THR A 42 5.70 7.82 10.14
C THR A 42 6.89 8.81 10.19
N PRO A 43 8.16 8.40 10.40
CA PRO A 43 9.30 9.30 10.31
C PRO A 43 9.62 9.73 8.87
N LEU A 44 9.36 8.86 7.89
CA LEU A 44 9.58 9.16 6.46
C LEU A 44 8.58 10.17 5.92
N TYR A 45 7.34 10.14 6.44
CA TYR A 45 6.29 11.09 6.09
C TYR A 45 5.51 11.52 7.35
N PRO A 46 5.99 12.54 8.07
CA PRO A 46 5.39 13.03 9.31
C PRO A 46 3.88 13.34 9.26
N PRO A 47 3.29 13.80 8.12
CA PRO A 47 1.85 14.05 8.05
C PRO A 47 0.96 12.83 8.35
N TYR A 48 1.46 11.59 8.23
CA TYR A 48 0.68 10.40 8.59
C TYR A 48 0.26 10.36 10.06
N ILE A 49 1.05 10.94 10.96
CA ILE A 49 0.70 11.04 12.39
C ILE A 49 -0.54 11.92 12.55
N ALA A 50 -0.57 13.07 11.88
CA ALA A 50 -1.71 13.98 11.91
C ALA A 50 -2.98 13.33 11.31
N TYR A 51 -2.83 12.53 10.24
CA TYR A 51 -3.97 11.80 9.66
C TYR A 51 -4.51 10.73 10.60
N GLN A 52 -3.66 10.03 11.34
CA GLN A 52 -4.11 9.05 12.32
C GLN A 52 -4.84 9.73 13.49
N GLN A 53 -4.36 10.89 13.94
CA GLN A 53 -4.99 11.65 15.03
C GLN A 53 -6.34 12.25 14.62
N SER A 54 -6.54 12.54 13.34
CA SER A 54 -7.78 13.15 12.83
C SER A 54 -8.91 12.15 12.57
N THR A 55 -8.72 10.87 12.89
CA THR A 55 -9.74 9.85 12.64
C THR A 55 -9.79 8.78 13.73
N SER A 56 -10.98 8.21 13.95
CA SER A 56 -11.19 7.11 14.89
C SER A 56 -10.98 5.73 14.25
N ARG A 57 -10.97 5.65 12.91
CA ARG A 57 -10.74 4.39 12.19
C ARG A 57 -9.24 4.12 12.05
N ARG A 58 -8.85 2.84 12.04
CA ARG A 58 -7.49 2.43 11.68
C ARG A 58 -7.25 2.77 10.20
N ILE A 59 -6.23 3.58 9.90
CA ILE A 59 -5.85 3.89 8.51
C ILE A 59 -5.35 2.60 7.86
N PRO A 60 -5.98 2.07 6.80
CA PRO A 60 -5.55 0.81 6.19
C PRO A 60 -4.13 0.93 5.64
N LEU A 61 -3.35 -0.13 5.79
CA LEU A 61 -2.03 -0.28 5.16
C LEU A 61 -2.13 -1.42 4.17
N VAL A 62 -1.56 -1.24 2.99
CA VAL A 62 -1.52 -2.27 1.94
C VAL A 62 -0.05 -2.57 1.66
N MET A 63 0.35 -3.80 1.91
CA MET A 63 1.67 -4.32 1.56
C MET A 63 1.58 -5.00 0.20
N LEU A 64 2.56 -4.69 -0.65
CA LEU A 64 2.65 -5.22 -2.00
C LEU A 64 3.83 -6.16 -2.09
N ALA A 65 3.59 -7.37 -2.57
CA ALA A 65 4.65 -8.31 -2.90
C ALA A 65 4.76 -8.40 -4.43
N PRO A 66 5.92 -8.01 -5.01
CA PRO A 66 6.09 -8.05 -6.46
C PRO A 66 6.09 -9.50 -6.95
N GLY A 67 5.33 -9.74 -8.02
CA GLY A 67 5.25 -11.01 -8.74
C GLY A 67 5.96 -10.91 -10.10
N ARG A 68 5.21 -11.11 -11.18
CA ARG A 68 5.75 -11.07 -12.55
C ARG A 68 6.00 -9.65 -13.02
N SER A 69 7.11 -9.42 -13.70
CA SER A 69 7.36 -8.17 -14.42
C SER A 69 6.38 -8.01 -15.59
N LEU A 70 5.97 -6.76 -15.84
CA LEU A 70 5.11 -6.37 -16.95
C LEU A 70 5.87 -5.41 -17.87
N ASP A 71 5.43 -5.32 -19.12
CA ASP A 71 5.84 -4.24 -19.99
C ASP A 71 5.33 -2.92 -19.40
N VAL A 72 6.20 -1.91 -19.39
CA VAL A 72 5.90 -0.60 -18.79
C VAL A 72 4.64 -0.04 -19.44
N PHE A 73 3.72 0.51 -18.64
CA PHE A 73 2.50 1.10 -19.18
C PHE A 73 2.88 2.17 -20.21
N THR A 74 2.54 1.90 -21.47
CA THR A 74 2.67 2.88 -22.54
C THR A 74 1.38 3.71 -22.52
N PRO A 75 1.46 5.04 -22.34
CA PRO A 75 0.29 5.91 -22.25
C PRO A 75 -0.55 5.92 -23.53
#